data_AF-A0A914GAC2-F1
#
_entry.id   AF-A0A914GAC2-F1
#
_cell.length_a   1.000
_cell.length_b   1.000
_cell.length_c   1.000
_cell.angle_alpha   90.00
_cell.angle_beta   90.00
_cell.angle_gamma   90.00
#
_symmetry.space_group_name_H-M   'P 1'
#
loop_
_entity.id
_entity.type
_entity.pdbx_description
1 polymer ?
#
loop_
_entity_poly.entity_id
_entity_poly.type
_entity_poly.pdbx_seq_one_letter_code
_entity_poly.pdbx_strand_id
1 'polypeptide(L)'
;MECKNSTTLTTYSQEHICQEQPTLKKPKFSKNNNEKLKIVDDFDALSKECLKSLKEEYIKSFYTKFGTNEKEFLEKRFSQFFEHSVFGGKMTRSQLSFSVFKLLQQNTSSTLAVDSKSALKVILSIELLQAVFLVIDDVMDGAETRRGKPCWYKMPSVGMAALNHALRLQNFVNISILNAIPTHQNLGEILKV
;
A
#
# COMPACT_ATOMS: atom_id res chain seq x y z
N MET A 1 -14.65 68.63 -30.37
CA MET A 1 -15.11 67.99 -29.12
C MET A 1 -15.13 66.50 -29.38
N GLU A 2 -13.99 65.83 -29.22
CA GLU A 2 -13.65 64.98 -28.04
C GLU A 2 -14.49 63.69 -28.02
N CYS A 3 -13.99 62.46 -27.82
CA CYS A 3 -12.64 61.94 -27.59
C CYS A 3 -12.72 60.38 -27.65
N LYS A 4 -11.67 59.72 -28.19
CA LYS A 4 -11.05 58.45 -27.72
C LYS A 4 -11.86 57.13 -27.87
N ASN A 5 -11.35 55.99 -28.34
CA ASN A 5 -10.00 55.42 -28.40
C ASN A 5 -9.82 54.40 -29.54
N SER A 6 -8.60 54.38 -30.08
CA SER A 6 -8.07 53.46 -31.10
C SER A 6 -8.02 52.00 -30.64
N THR A 7 -8.52 51.07 -31.45
CA THR A 7 -8.26 49.62 -31.28
C THR A 7 -7.41 49.16 -32.45
N THR A 8 -6.11 49.05 -32.23
CA THR A 8 -5.16 48.47 -33.20
C THR A 8 -4.87 47.05 -32.78
N LEU A 9 -5.29 46.09 -33.60
CA LEU A 9 -4.97 44.66 -33.46
C LEU A 9 -3.48 44.47 -33.74
N THR A 10 -2.69 44.22 -32.68
CA THR A 10 -1.33 43.69 -32.81
C THR A 10 -1.33 42.20 -32.50
N THR A 11 -1.05 41.40 -33.54
CA THR A 11 -0.68 39.99 -33.45
C THR A 11 0.62 39.85 -32.68
N TYR A 12 0.56 39.30 -31.47
CA TYR A 12 1.74 38.91 -30.69
C TYR A 12 2.03 37.44 -30.94
N SER A 13 3.16 37.16 -31.58
CA SER A 13 3.71 35.83 -31.79
C SER A 13 4.03 35.17 -30.44
N GLN A 14 3.57 33.93 -30.24
CA GLN A 14 3.97 33.10 -29.11
C GLN A 14 5.41 32.60 -29.32
N GLU A 15 6.39 33.28 -28.75
CA GLU A 15 7.70 32.67 -28.48
C GLU A 15 7.57 31.81 -27.22
N HIS A 16 7.14 30.55 -27.41
CA HIS A 16 7.29 29.52 -26.40
C HIS A 16 8.77 29.14 -26.29
N ILE A 17 9.43 29.59 -25.22
CA ILE A 17 10.73 29.10 -24.80
C ILE A 17 10.55 27.63 -24.38
N CYS A 18 10.75 26.70 -25.31
CA CYS A 18 10.98 25.29 -25.01
C CYS A 18 12.34 25.16 -24.33
N GLN A 19 12.36 25.19 -23.00
CA GLN A 19 13.51 24.68 -22.27
C GLN A 19 13.58 23.17 -22.52
N GLU A 20 14.64 22.72 -23.19
CA GLU A 20 14.94 21.31 -23.35
C GLU A 20 15.01 20.65 -21.97
N GLN A 21 14.08 19.74 -21.68
CA GLN A 21 14.19 18.92 -20.48
C GLN A 21 15.43 18.03 -20.61
N PRO A 22 16.29 17.94 -19.58
CA PRO A 22 17.44 17.06 -19.62
C PRO A 22 16.96 15.63 -19.89
N THR A 23 17.45 15.04 -20.98
CA THR A 23 17.14 13.65 -21.31
C THR A 23 17.62 12.76 -20.16
N LEU A 24 16.67 12.24 -19.38
CA LEU A 24 16.94 11.20 -18.39
C LEU A 24 17.61 10.03 -19.13
N LYS A 25 18.88 9.77 -18.81
CA LYS A 25 19.59 8.59 -19.32
C LYS A 25 18.76 7.37 -18.93
N LYS A 26 18.22 6.66 -19.92
CA LYS A 26 17.49 5.41 -19.69
C LYS A 26 18.38 4.50 -18.85
N PRO A 27 17.94 4.02 -17.67
CA PRO A 27 18.75 3.14 -16.86
C PRO A 27 19.11 1.89 -17.67
N LYS A 28 20.39 1.53 -17.67
CA LYS A 28 20.86 0.29 -18.30
C LYS A 28 20.34 -0.88 -17.46
N PHE A 29 19.22 -1.48 -17.87
CA PHE A 29 18.74 -2.71 -17.26
C PHE A 29 19.69 -3.86 -17.61
N SER A 30 20.41 -4.37 -16.60
CA SER A 30 21.13 -5.63 -16.69
C SER A 30 20.10 -6.76 -16.92
N LYS A 31 20.21 -7.47 -18.05
CA LYS A 31 19.33 -8.61 -18.39
C LYS A 31 19.78 -9.90 -17.69
N ASN A 32 20.09 -9.85 -16.39
CA ASN A 32 20.52 -11.04 -15.68
C ASN A 32 19.29 -11.79 -15.12
N ASN A 33 18.79 -12.77 -15.87
CA ASN A 33 17.59 -13.54 -15.50
C ASN A 33 17.73 -14.24 -14.14
N ASN A 34 18.95 -14.57 -13.72
CA ASN A 34 19.24 -15.20 -12.42
C ASN A 34 19.01 -14.25 -11.23
N GLU A 35 19.29 -12.95 -11.38
CA GLU A 35 19.01 -11.95 -10.34
C GLU A 35 17.51 -11.70 -10.19
N LYS A 36 16.78 -11.70 -11.31
CA LYS A 36 15.31 -11.56 -11.31
C LYS A 36 14.64 -12.71 -10.57
N LEU A 37 15.10 -13.95 -10.80
CA LEU A 37 14.57 -15.14 -10.11
C LEU A 37 14.86 -15.09 -8.60
N LYS A 38 16.08 -14.70 -8.20
CA LYS A 38 16.47 -14.57 -6.80
C LYS A 38 15.65 -13.52 -6.02
N ILE A 39 15.37 -12.36 -6.62
CA ILE A 39 14.54 -11.31 -5.99
C ILE A 39 13.11 -11.81 -5.74
N VAL A 40 12.57 -12.61 -6.67
CA VAL A 40 11.23 -13.19 -6.56
C VAL A 40 11.19 -14.24 -5.44
N ASP A 41 12.17 -15.14 -5.38
CA ASP A 41 12.23 -16.18 -4.34
C ASP A 41 12.42 -15.57 -2.93
N ASP A 42 13.25 -14.53 -2.81
CA ASP A 42 13.42 -13.76 -1.58
C ASP A 42 12.09 -13.12 -1.14
N PHE A 43 11.28 -12.62 -2.07
CA PHE A 43 10.00 -12.00 -1.74
C PHE A 43 9.01 -13.00 -1.12
N ASP A 44 8.88 -14.20 -1.66
CA ASP A 44 7.87 -15.17 -1.21
C ASP A 44 8.09 -15.62 0.24
N ALA A 45 9.34 -15.85 0.63
CA ALA A 45 9.69 -16.21 2.00
C ALA A 45 9.50 -15.03 2.97
N LEU A 46 10.06 -13.86 2.64
CA LEU A 46 10.00 -12.68 3.51
C LEU A 46 8.57 -12.14 3.64
N SER A 47 7.77 -12.17 2.58
CA SER A 47 6.40 -11.66 2.60
C SER A 47 5.50 -12.49 3.51
N LYS A 48 5.64 -13.81 3.52
CA LYS A 48 4.91 -14.70 4.44
C LYS A 48 5.26 -14.41 5.89
N GLU A 49 6.55 -14.26 6.21
CA GLU A 49 7.02 -13.89 7.55
C GLU A 49 6.46 -12.54 7.98
N CYS A 50 6.57 -11.52 7.12
CA CYS A 50 6.12 -10.17 7.42
C CYS A 50 4.59 -10.08 7.55
N LEU A 51 3.82 -10.79 6.71
CA LEU A 51 2.36 -10.85 6.83
C LEU A 51 1.92 -11.53 8.12
N LYS A 52 2.63 -12.57 8.56
CA LYS A 52 2.38 -13.20 9.86
C LYS A 52 2.62 -12.21 11.00
N SER A 53 3.76 -11.49 10.99
CA SER A 53 4.05 -10.42 11.96
C SER A 53 2.98 -9.33 11.95
N LEU A 54 2.56 -8.87 10.77
CA LEU A 54 1.53 -7.84 10.63
C LEU A 54 0.18 -8.29 11.16
N LYS A 55 -0.19 -9.56 10.97
CA LYS A 55 -1.41 -10.14 11.56
C LYS A 55 -1.35 -10.10 13.09
N GLU A 56 -0.22 -10.49 13.67
CA GLU A 56 -0.04 -10.47 15.13
C GLU A 56 -0.09 -9.03 15.68
N GLU A 57 0.54 -8.08 15.00
CA GLU A 57 0.49 -6.66 15.34
C GLU A 57 -0.92 -6.08 15.21
N TYR A 58 -1.67 -6.47 14.17
CA TYR A 58 -3.06 -6.06 13.95
C TYR A 58 -3.95 -6.48 15.12
N ILE A 59 -3.85 -7.75 15.50
CA ILE A 59 -4.56 -8.34 16.64
C ILE A 59 -4.14 -7.60 17.92
N LYS A 60 -2.83 -7.51 18.22
CA LYS A 60 -2.32 -6.82 19.42
C LYS A 60 -2.76 -5.35 19.52
N SER A 61 -2.91 -4.65 18.39
CA SER A 61 -3.36 -3.26 18.37
C SER A 61 -4.77 -3.07 18.95
N PHE A 62 -5.53 -4.16 19.12
CA PHE A 62 -6.89 -4.14 19.61
C PHE A 62 -6.97 -4.18 21.15
N TYR A 63 -6.27 -5.10 21.83
CA TYR A 63 -6.54 -5.39 23.26
C TYR A 63 -5.85 -4.49 24.27
N THR A 64 -4.96 -3.61 23.86
CA THR A 64 -4.37 -2.62 24.79
C THR A 64 -5.44 -1.71 25.40
N LYS A 65 -6.67 -1.71 24.86
CA LYS A 65 -7.77 -0.82 25.24
C LYS A 65 -9.05 -1.50 25.77
N PHE A 66 -9.13 -2.84 25.83
CA PHE A 66 -10.36 -3.56 26.21
C PHE A 66 -10.16 -4.56 27.37
N GLY A 67 -11.24 -4.84 28.12
CA GLY A 67 -11.26 -5.80 29.23
C GLY A 67 -11.15 -7.27 28.80
N THR A 68 -10.88 -8.16 29.76
CA THR A 68 -10.52 -9.57 29.53
C THR A 68 -11.63 -10.43 28.90
N ASN A 69 -12.90 -10.15 29.15
CA ASN A 69 -14.00 -11.06 28.78
C ASN A 69 -14.37 -11.04 27.29
N GLU A 70 -14.14 -9.94 26.58
CA GLU A 70 -14.47 -9.80 25.15
C GLU A 70 -13.26 -10.05 24.24
N LYS A 71 -12.07 -10.15 24.84
CA LYS A 71 -10.78 -10.25 24.15
C LYS A 71 -10.71 -11.45 23.22
N GLU A 72 -10.98 -12.65 23.71
CA GLU A 72 -10.82 -13.89 22.95
C GLU A 72 -11.73 -13.93 21.71
N PHE A 73 -12.98 -13.50 21.87
CA PHE A 73 -13.93 -13.43 20.76
C PHE A 73 -13.45 -12.49 19.66
N LEU A 74 -12.95 -11.31 20.05
CA LEU A 74 -12.46 -10.29 19.12
C LEU A 74 -11.14 -10.74 18.46
N GLU A 75 -10.24 -11.41 19.20
CA GLU A 75 -9.01 -12.05 18.64
C GLU A 75 -9.36 -13.01 17.53
N LYS A 76 -10.30 -13.91 17.81
CA LYS A 76 -10.76 -14.87 16.83
C LYS A 76 -11.37 -14.17 15.62
N ARG A 77 -12.24 -13.19 15.83
CA ARG A 77 -12.92 -12.48 14.73
C ARG A 77 -11.96 -11.72 13.83
N PHE A 78 -11.01 -10.98 14.39
CA PHE A 78 -10.04 -10.21 13.61
C PHE A 78 -8.98 -11.10 12.96
N SER A 79 -8.59 -12.21 13.62
CA SER A 79 -7.75 -13.23 13.00
C SER A 79 -8.43 -13.81 11.75
N GLN A 80 -9.71 -14.21 11.85
CA GLN A 80 -10.50 -14.71 10.73
C GLN A 80 -10.65 -13.67 9.62
N PHE A 81 -10.94 -12.42 9.98
CA PHE A 81 -11.05 -11.33 9.00
C PHE A 81 -9.75 -11.11 8.24
N PHE A 82 -8.62 -11.05 8.95
CA PHE A 82 -7.32 -10.85 8.32
C PHE A 82 -6.99 -12.01 7.39
N GLU A 83 -7.21 -13.25 7.84
CA GLU A 83 -6.97 -14.44 7.02
C GLU A 83 -7.85 -14.50 5.78
N HIS A 84 -9.10 -14.09 5.93
CA HIS A 84 -10.05 -14.07 4.83
C HIS A 84 -9.75 -12.92 3.85
N SER A 85 -9.61 -11.69 4.31
CA SER A 85 -9.59 -10.54 3.40
C SER A 85 -8.20 -10.24 2.85
N VAL A 86 -7.14 -10.55 3.60
CA VAL A 86 -5.76 -10.23 3.20
C VAL A 86 -5.14 -11.38 2.41
N PHE A 87 -5.17 -12.62 2.92
CA PHE A 87 -4.58 -13.75 2.20
C PHE A 87 -5.40 -14.20 0.98
N GLY A 88 -4.74 -14.94 0.08
CA GLY A 88 -5.32 -15.49 -1.14
C GLY A 88 -5.32 -14.54 -2.35
N GLY A 89 -4.69 -13.37 -2.22
CA GLY A 89 -4.39 -12.50 -3.36
C GLY A 89 -3.11 -12.93 -4.10
N LYS A 90 -2.91 -12.43 -5.31
CA LYS A 90 -1.69 -12.67 -6.11
C LYS A 90 -0.46 -11.89 -5.60
N MET A 91 -0.63 -11.00 -4.62
CA MET A 91 0.43 -10.14 -4.06
C MET A 91 1.20 -9.29 -5.09
N THR A 92 0.64 -9.08 -6.28
CA THR A 92 1.33 -8.47 -7.41
C THR A 92 1.74 -7.03 -7.14
N ARG A 93 0.96 -6.26 -6.34
CA ARG A 93 1.31 -4.88 -6.01
C ARG A 93 2.55 -4.86 -5.13
N SER A 94 2.56 -5.65 -4.06
CA SER A 94 3.72 -5.72 -3.17
C SER A 94 4.95 -6.36 -3.85
N GLN A 95 4.78 -7.39 -4.68
CA GLN A 95 5.89 -8.02 -5.38
C GLN A 95 6.58 -7.04 -6.35
N LEU A 96 5.79 -6.26 -7.09
CA LEU A 96 6.32 -5.20 -7.95
C LEU A 96 7.07 -4.14 -7.14
N SER A 97 6.44 -3.60 -6.10
CA SER A 97 7.05 -2.57 -5.24
C SER A 97 8.33 -3.06 -4.57
N PHE A 98 8.37 -4.31 -4.11
CA PHE A 98 9.57 -4.90 -3.51
C PHE A 98 10.69 -5.10 -4.52
N SER A 99 10.36 -5.51 -5.75
CA SER A 99 11.33 -5.62 -6.83
C SER A 99 11.95 -4.27 -7.15
N VAL A 100 11.12 -3.22 -7.26
CA VAL A 100 11.60 -1.84 -7.46
C VAL A 100 12.48 -1.38 -6.30
N PHE A 101 12.06 -1.62 -5.06
CA PHE A 101 12.83 -1.29 -3.87
C PHE A 101 14.22 -1.94 -3.87
N LYS A 102 14.31 -3.25 -4.13
CA LYS A 102 15.58 -3.99 -4.19
C LYS A 102 16.50 -3.44 -5.28
N LEU A 103 15.97 -3.16 -6.47
CA LEU A 103 16.75 -2.59 -7.57
C LEU A 103 17.28 -1.18 -7.23
N LEU A 104 16.48 -0.34 -6.60
CA LEU A 104 16.93 0.99 -6.16
C LEU A 104 17.98 0.89 -5.06
N GLN A 105 17.81 -0.04 -4.11
CA GLN A 105 18.75 -0.23 -3.01
C GLN A 105 20.12 -0.72 -3.47
N GLN A 106 20.17 -1.61 -4.48
CA GLN A 106 21.44 -2.07 -5.08
C GLN A 106 22.27 -0.93 -5.70
N ASN A 107 21.61 0.14 -6.16
CA ASN A 107 22.25 1.29 -6.78
C ASN A 107 22.49 2.45 -5.79
N THR A 108 22.26 2.20 -4.49
CA THR A 108 22.33 3.22 -3.43
C THR A 108 23.53 2.97 -2.52
N SER A 109 24.19 4.03 -2.06
CA SER A 109 25.29 3.95 -1.09
C SER A 109 24.86 3.24 0.21
N SER A 110 25.78 2.49 0.83
CA SER A 110 25.53 1.69 2.03
C SER A 110 25.00 2.48 3.23
N THR A 111 25.31 3.76 3.32
CA THR A 111 24.84 4.67 4.38
C THR A 111 23.34 4.99 4.31
N LEU A 112 22.69 4.76 3.17
CA LEU A 112 21.25 4.98 2.95
C LEU A 112 20.48 3.66 2.83
N ALA A 113 21.12 2.53 3.13
CA ALA A 113 20.49 1.22 3.04
C ALA A 113 19.37 1.09 4.09
N VAL A 114 18.13 0.92 3.61
CA VAL A 114 16.96 0.65 4.45
C VAL A 114 16.86 -0.84 4.73
N ASP A 115 16.49 -1.21 5.97
CA ASP A 115 16.23 -2.61 6.29
C ASP A 115 15.11 -3.19 5.39
N SER A 116 15.39 -4.35 4.78
CA SER A 116 14.47 -4.96 3.82
C SER A 116 13.17 -5.45 4.47
N LYS A 117 13.17 -5.84 5.75
CA LYS A 117 11.95 -6.26 6.44
C LYS A 117 11.07 -5.07 6.77
N SER A 118 11.64 -3.97 7.29
CA SER A 118 10.93 -2.71 7.50
C SER A 118 10.33 -2.17 6.21
N ALA A 119 11.11 -2.11 5.12
CA ALA A 119 10.61 -1.69 3.82
C ALA A 119 9.49 -2.60 3.32
N LEU A 120 9.63 -3.92 3.46
CA LEU A 120 8.61 -4.88 3.04
C LEU A 120 7.32 -4.73 3.84
N LYS A 121 7.37 -4.44 5.16
CA LYS A 121 6.15 -4.15 5.95
C LYS A 121 5.40 -2.93 5.40
N VAL A 122 6.11 -1.85 5.06
CA VAL A 122 5.51 -0.67 4.41
C VAL A 122 4.91 -1.05 3.05
N ILE A 123 5.60 -1.85 2.25
CA ILE A 123 5.12 -2.32 0.95
C ILE A 123 3.88 -3.23 1.07
N LEU A 124 3.83 -4.10 2.09
CA LEU A 124 2.68 -4.99 2.35
C LEU A 124 1.45 -4.22 2.84
N SER A 125 1.63 -3.00 3.38
CA SER A 125 0.51 -2.13 3.75
C SER A 125 -0.40 -1.79 2.55
N ILE A 126 0.14 -1.83 1.32
CA ILE A 126 -0.62 -1.68 0.08
C ILE A 126 -1.64 -2.82 -0.09
N GLU A 127 -1.28 -4.05 0.26
CA GLU A 127 -2.19 -5.21 0.16
C GLU A 127 -3.22 -5.22 1.28
N LEU A 128 -2.86 -4.67 2.46
CA LEU A 128 -3.83 -4.41 3.54
C LEU A 128 -4.86 -3.37 3.09
N LEU A 129 -4.42 -2.26 2.49
CA LEU A 129 -5.30 -1.23 1.96
C LEU A 129 -6.17 -1.76 0.81
N GLN A 130 -5.62 -2.59 -0.08
CA GLN A 130 -6.40 -3.26 -1.11
C GLN A 130 -7.48 -4.16 -0.51
N ALA A 131 -7.21 -4.88 0.58
CA ALA A 131 -8.22 -5.69 1.26
C ALA A 131 -9.36 -4.83 1.83
N VAL A 132 -9.06 -3.64 2.35
CA VAL A 132 -10.07 -2.65 2.79
C VAL A 132 -10.99 -2.29 1.62
N PHE A 133 -10.41 -1.85 0.50
CA PHE A 133 -11.20 -1.45 -0.67
C PHE A 133 -12.08 -2.58 -1.19
N LEU A 134 -11.55 -3.81 -1.29
CA LEU A 134 -12.34 -4.95 -1.76
C LEU A 134 -13.52 -5.27 -0.85
N VAL A 135 -13.37 -5.17 0.47
CA VAL A 135 -14.48 -5.45 1.40
C VAL A 135 -15.57 -4.39 1.28
N ILE A 136 -15.19 -3.12 1.10
CA ILE A 136 -16.14 -2.02 0.93
C ILE A 136 -16.85 -2.14 -0.43
N ASP A 137 -16.09 -2.40 -1.51
CA ASP A 137 -16.57 -2.67 -2.87
C ASP A 137 -17.58 -3.82 -2.89
N ASP A 138 -17.23 -4.96 -2.28
CA ASP A 138 -18.11 -6.13 -2.20
C ASP A 138 -19.46 -5.80 -1.52
N VAL A 139 -19.47 -4.92 -0.50
CA VAL A 139 -20.69 -4.48 0.18
C VAL A 139 -21.50 -3.51 -0.67
N MET A 140 -20.85 -2.55 -1.32
CA MET A 140 -21.52 -1.54 -2.16
C MET A 140 -22.18 -2.19 -3.38
N ASP A 141 -21.49 -3.15 -4.01
CA ASP A 141 -21.95 -3.82 -5.23
C ASP A 141 -22.85 -5.02 -4.94
N GLY A 142 -23.00 -5.42 -3.68
CA GLY A 142 -23.74 -6.63 -3.31
C GLY A 142 -23.10 -7.90 -3.86
N ALA A 143 -21.77 -7.95 -3.94
CA ALA A 143 -21.04 -9.07 -4.54
C ALA A 143 -21.20 -10.38 -3.76
N GLU A 144 -21.37 -11.49 -4.48
CA GLU A 144 -21.50 -12.81 -3.85
C GLU A 144 -20.14 -13.44 -3.50
N THR A 145 -19.14 -13.26 -4.38
CA THR A 145 -17.84 -13.92 -4.22
C THR A 145 -16.66 -13.01 -4.53
N ARG A 146 -15.55 -13.25 -3.82
CA ARG A 146 -14.26 -12.58 -4.01
C ARG A 146 -13.13 -13.59 -3.82
N ARG A 147 -12.17 -13.65 -4.77
CA ARG A 147 -11.03 -14.58 -4.72
C ARG A 147 -11.45 -16.05 -4.53
N GLY A 148 -12.56 -16.45 -5.15
CA GLY A 148 -13.09 -17.83 -5.11
C GLY A 148 -13.77 -18.23 -3.81
N LYS A 149 -14.05 -17.28 -2.90
CA LYS A 149 -14.78 -17.51 -1.65
C LYS A 149 -15.93 -16.51 -1.49
N PRO A 150 -16.93 -16.79 -0.64
CA PRO A 150 -17.98 -15.82 -0.32
C PRO A 150 -17.38 -14.48 0.13
N CYS A 151 -17.99 -13.37 -0.27
CA CYS A 151 -17.56 -12.05 0.20
C CYS A 151 -17.61 -11.98 1.73
N TRP A 152 -16.70 -11.22 2.36
CA TRP A 152 -16.56 -11.24 3.82
C TRP A 152 -17.87 -10.89 4.55
N TYR A 153 -18.65 -9.94 4.02
CA TYR A 153 -19.93 -9.54 4.60
C TYR A 153 -21.03 -10.62 4.52
N LYS A 154 -20.86 -11.62 3.64
CA LYS A 154 -21.74 -12.79 3.49
C LYS A 154 -21.35 -13.95 4.42
N MET A 155 -20.20 -13.86 5.11
CA MET A 155 -19.79 -14.89 6.06
C MET A 155 -20.75 -14.96 7.26
N PRO A 156 -20.99 -16.16 7.82
CA PRO A 156 -21.90 -16.33 8.96
C PRO A 156 -21.56 -15.38 10.11
N SER A 157 -22.58 -14.70 10.62
CA SER A 157 -22.47 -13.76 11.76
C SER A 157 -21.53 -12.57 11.51
N VAL A 158 -21.27 -12.19 10.25
CA VAL A 158 -20.53 -10.96 9.88
C VAL A 158 -21.49 -9.86 9.45
N GLY A 159 -22.21 -10.02 8.33
CA GLY A 159 -23.11 -9.00 7.81
C GLY A 159 -22.41 -7.64 7.64
N MET A 160 -23.11 -6.56 8.00
CA MET A 160 -22.58 -5.19 7.89
C MET A 160 -21.44 -4.87 8.87
N ALA A 161 -21.15 -5.73 9.85
CA ALA A 161 -19.95 -5.57 10.68
C ALA A 161 -18.66 -5.65 9.85
N ALA A 162 -18.73 -6.20 8.62
CA ALA A 162 -17.66 -6.16 7.63
C ALA A 162 -17.08 -4.74 7.42
N LEU A 163 -17.91 -3.70 7.41
CA LEU A 163 -17.46 -2.33 7.23
C LEU A 163 -16.59 -1.87 8.41
N ASN A 164 -16.99 -2.20 9.64
CA ASN A 164 -16.19 -1.89 10.84
C ASN A 164 -14.85 -2.64 10.82
N HIS A 165 -14.82 -3.88 10.34
CA HIS A 165 -13.56 -4.62 10.21
C HIS A 165 -12.64 -3.98 9.16
N ALA A 166 -13.18 -3.53 8.03
CA ALA A 166 -12.45 -2.84 6.97
C ALA A 166 -11.86 -1.51 7.48
N LEU A 167 -12.67 -0.65 8.11
CA LEU A 167 -12.22 0.59 8.73
C LEU A 167 -11.13 0.35 9.79
N ARG A 168 -11.26 -0.74 10.55
CA ARG A 168 -10.25 -1.10 11.56
C ARG A 168 -8.91 -1.48 10.94
N LEU A 169 -8.93 -2.20 9.82
CA LEU A 169 -7.73 -2.54 9.06
C LEU A 169 -7.13 -1.31 8.38
N GLN A 170 -7.96 -0.39 7.88
CA GLN A 170 -7.50 0.90 7.35
C GLN A 170 -6.73 1.70 8.40
N ASN A 171 -7.24 1.79 9.62
CA ASN A 171 -6.49 2.43 10.72
C ASN A 171 -5.18 1.70 11.04
N PHE A 172 -5.18 0.38 10.93
CA PHE A 172 -3.97 -0.42 11.17
C PHE A 172 -2.90 -0.22 10.09
N VAL A 173 -3.26 0.11 8.85
CA VAL A 173 -2.29 0.46 7.79
C VAL A 173 -1.34 1.55 8.28
N ASN A 174 -1.89 2.66 8.79
CA ASN A 174 -1.08 3.77 9.31
C ASN A 174 -0.22 3.35 10.49
N ILE A 175 -0.77 2.58 11.44
CA ILE A 175 -0.03 2.07 12.61
C ILE A 175 1.13 1.16 12.15
N SER A 176 0.89 0.30 11.17
CA SER A 176 1.91 -0.62 10.66
C SER A 176 3.08 0.10 9.99
N ILE A 177 2.80 1.19 9.25
CA ILE A 177 3.84 2.03 8.64
C ILE A 177 4.64 2.75 9.71
N LEU A 178 3.96 3.37 10.69
CA LEU A 178 4.60 4.05 11.82
C LEU A 178 5.52 3.11 12.60
N ASN A 179 5.09 1.87 12.86
CA ASN A 179 5.89 0.88 13.56
C ASN A 179 7.07 0.37 12.72
N ALA A 180 6.91 0.28 11.39
CA ALA A 180 7.95 -0.24 10.51
C ALA A 180 9.10 0.75 10.28
N ILE A 181 8.79 2.05 10.21
CA ILE A 181 9.75 3.11 9.86
C ILE A 181 9.58 4.38 10.72
N PRO A 182 9.66 4.29 12.07
CA PRO A 182 9.28 5.39 12.98
C PRO A 182 10.13 6.65 12.84
N THR A 183 11.40 6.52 12.43
CA THR A 183 12.38 7.62 12.37
C THR A 183 12.71 8.03 10.93
N HIS A 184 11.99 7.52 9.94
CA HIS A 184 12.33 7.75 8.55
C HIS A 184 12.02 9.18 8.11
N GLN A 185 12.98 9.84 7.45
CA GLN A 185 12.87 11.25 7.03
C GLN A 185 11.62 11.55 6.17
N ASN A 186 11.20 10.60 5.33
CA ASN A 186 10.03 10.75 4.44
C ASN A 186 8.74 10.17 5.02
N LEU A 187 8.69 9.84 6.32
CA LEU A 187 7.51 9.24 6.94
C LEU A 187 6.24 10.09 6.72
N GLY A 188 6.38 11.42 6.82
CA GLY A 188 5.28 12.36 6.55
C GLY A 188 4.74 12.24 5.13
N GLU A 189 5.61 12.17 4.12
CA GLU A 189 5.20 12.01 2.71
C GLU A 189 4.56 10.64 2.44
N ILE A 190 5.05 9.58 3.08
CA ILE A 190 4.49 8.23 2.93
C ILE A 190 3.07 8.14 3.50
N LEU A 191 2.78 8.89 4.56
CA LEU A 191 1.46 8.90 5.22
C LEU A 191 0.47 9.92 4.63
N LYS A 192 0.90 10.78 3.71
CA LYS A 192 0.01 11.68 2.98
C LYS A 192 -0.77 10.85 1.94
N VAL A 193 -1.96 10.42 2.33
CA VAL A 193 -3.00 9.87 1.45
C VAL A 193 -4.28 10.64 1.70
#